data_AF-A0A813GRW3-F1
#
_entry.id   AF-A0A813GRW3-F1
#
_cell.length_a   1.000
_cell.length_b   1.000
_cell.length_c   1.000
_cell.angle_alpha   90.00
_cell.angle_beta   90.00
_cell.angle_gamma   90.00
#
_symmetry.space_group_name_H-M   'P 1'
#
loop_
_entity.id
_entity.type
_entity.pdbx_description
1 polymer ?
#
loop_
_entity_poly.entity_id
_entity_poly.type
_entity_poly.pdbx_seq_one_letter_code
_entity_poly.pdbx_strand_id
1 'polypeptide(L)'
;MGSIDAMKKGSDDRYFGSTSAIKVAQGVSGTVQDKGSIHRYVPYLVQGLKHGMQDLGAQSVEQLQKMLQEGELRFELRSAAAQREGGVHGLHSFERKLFET
;
A
#
# COMPACT_ATOMS: atom_id res chain seq x y z
N MET A 1 -2.18 -3.99 17.21
CA MET A 1 -2.19 -4.74 15.94
C MET A 1 -1.45 -6.06 16.13
N GLY A 2 -2.17 -7.12 16.50
CA GLY A 2 -1.93 -8.53 16.16
C GLY A 2 -0.71 -9.25 16.73
N SER A 3 0.43 -8.58 16.86
CA SER A 3 1.63 -9.18 17.44
C SER A 3 1.51 -9.29 18.94
N ILE A 4 2.24 -10.24 19.53
CA ILE A 4 2.28 -10.41 20.99
C ILE A 4 2.66 -9.09 21.68
N ASP A 5 3.64 -8.37 21.15
CA ASP A 5 4.12 -7.11 21.72
C ASP A 5 3.04 -6.02 21.72
N ALA A 6 2.28 -5.93 20.64
CA ALA A 6 1.19 -4.98 20.54
C ALA A 6 -0.02 -5.39 21.40
N MET A 7 -0.30 -6.69 21.52
CA MET A 7 -1.39 -7.20 22.36
C MET A 7 -1.10 -6.96 23.84
N LYS A 8 0.15 -7.16 24.29
CA LYS A 8 0.59 -6.79 25.65
C LYS A 8 0.42 -5.30 25.97
N LYS A 9 0.37 -4.44 24.95
CA LYS A 9 0.17 -2.99 25.07
C LYS A 9 -1.30 -2.56 24.87
N GLY A 10 -2.25 -3.49 25.03
CA GLY A 10 -3.69 -3.17 25.05
C GLY A 10 -4.39 -3.20 23.69
N SER A 11 -3.82 -3.87 22.68
CA SER A 11 -4.52 -4.08 21.40
C SER A 11 -5.18 -5.45 21.27
N ASP A 12 -5.26 -6.22 22.35
CA ASP A 12 -5.75 -7.60 22.38
C ASP A 12 -7.28 -7.73 22.24
N ASP A 13 -8.06 -6.76 22.70
CA ASP A 13 -9.52 -6.71 22.51
C ASP A 13 -9.92 -6.85 21.03
N ARG A 14 -9.18 -6.19 20.14
CA ARG A 14 -9.41 -6.26 18.69
C ARG A 14 -9.23 -7.66 18.12
N TYR A 15 -8.51 -8.54 18.81
CA TYR A 15 -8.20 -9.91 18.39
C TYR A 15 -8.89 -10.95 19.27
N PHE A 16 -9.97 -10.54 19.96
CA PHE A 16 -10.76 -11.40 20.86
C PHE A 16 -9.91 -12.09 21.94
N GLY A 17 -8.80 -11.43 22.30
CA GLY A 17 -7.80 -11.99 23.18
C GLY A 17 -8.02 -11.65 24.65
N SER A 18 -8.85 -10.67 24.99
CA SER A 18 -8.89 -10.06 26.34
C SER A 18 -9.21 -11.03 27.46
N THR A 19 -10.11 -11.98 27.25
CA THR A 19 -10.46 -13.02 28.22
C THR A 19 -9.62 -14.30 28.09
N SER A 20 -8.79 -14.41 27.05
CA SER A 20 -7.98 -15.60 26.81
C SER A 20 -6.69 -15.58 27.64
N ALA A 21 -6.48 -16.66 28.41
CA ALA A 21 -5.22 -16.89 29.12
C ALA A 21 -4.04 -17.11 28.16
N ILE A 22 -4.29 -17.70 26.98
CA ILE A 22 -3.30 -17.92 25.93
C ILE A 22 -3.56 -16.93 24.80
N LYS A 23 -2.62 -16.01 24.57
CA LYS A 23 -2.71 -15.03 23.48
C LYS A 23 -2.16 -15.65 22.19
N VAL A 24 -2.97 -15.68 21.13
CA VAL A 24 -2.58 -16.16 19.81
C VAL A 24 -2.25 -14.96 18.92
N ALA A 25 -1.02 -14.90 18.42
CA ALA A 25 -0.59 -13.82 17.54
C ALA A 25 -1.28 -13.92 16.16
N GLN A 26 -1.80 -12.79 15.68
CA GLN A 26 -2.33 -12.61 14.32
C GLN A 26 -1.53 -11.57 13.52
N GLY A 27 -0.39 -11.16 14.05
CA GLY A 27 0.52 -10.23 13.42
C GLY A 27 1.95 -10.48 13.89
N VAL A 28 2.88 -9.84 13.19
CA VAL A 28 4.32 -9.93 13.47
C VAL A 28 4.86 -8.57 13.86
N SER A 29 5.92 -8.57 14.66
CA SER A 29 6.74 -7.38 14.91
C SER A 29 7.89 -7.35 13.90
N GLY A 30 8.18 -6.19 13.33
CA GLY A 30 9.24 -6.02 12.34
C GLY A 30 9.74 -4.58 12.28
N THR A 31 10.84 -4.36 11.58
CA THR A 31 11.45 -3.04 11.38
C THR A 31 11.44 -2.67 9.91
N VAL A 32 11.40 -1.36 9.63
CA VAL A 32 11.45 -0.80 8.28
C VAL A 32 12.52 0.29 8.24
N GLN A 33 13.15 0.48 7.08
CA GLN A 33 14.10 1.58 6.89
C GLN A 33 13.40 2.93 6.95
N ASP A 34 14.13 3.95 7.40
CA ASP A 34 13.65 5.33 7.39
C ASP A 34 13.36 5.79 5.95
N LYS A 35 12.27 6.54 5.79
CA LYS A 35 11.82 7.12 4.51
C LYS A 35 11.91 8.64 4.49
N GLY A 36 12.42 9.24 5.56
CA GLY A 36 12.50 10.69 5.73
C GLY A 36 11.17 11.32 6.15
N SER A 37 11.11 12.65 6.06
CA SER A 37 9.99 13.44 6.57
C SER A 37 8.68 13.22 5.78
N ILE A 38 7.57 13.14 6.51
CA ILE A 38 6.22 13.08 5.93
C ILE A 38 5.91 14.31 5.07
N HIS A 39 6.52 15.45 5.35
CA HIS A 39 6.36 16.68 4.57
C HIS A 39 6.92 16.56 3.14
N ARG A 40 7.79 15.57 2.89
CA ARG A 40 8.28 15.23 1.54
C ARG A 40 7.55 14.03 0.96
N TYR A 41 7.32 13.00 1.78
CA TYR A 41 6.71 11.75 1.31
C TYR A 41 5.23 11.90 0.93
N VAL A 42 4.44 12.65 1.70
CA VAL A 42 3.01 12.84 1.41
C VAL A 42 2.78 13.60 0.09
N PRO A 43 3.45 14.75 -0.19
CA PRO A 43 3.34 15.40 -1.49
C PRO A 43 3.72 14.51 -2.67
N TYR A 44 4.77 13.68 -2.53
CA TYR A 44 5.15 12.70 -3.55
C TYR A 44 4.01 11.71 -3.85
N LEU A 45 3.38 11.14 -2.81
CA LEU A 45 2.25 10.23 -2.99
C LEU A 45 1.05 10.91 -3.66
N VAL A 46 0.74 12.15 -3.25
CA VAL A 46 -0.36 12.93 -3.84
C VAL A 46 -0.09 13.22 -5.32
N GLN A 47 1.14 13.58 -5.68
CA GLN A 47 1.52 13.83 -7.06
C GLN A 47 1.44 12.56 -7.91
N GLY A 48 1.92 11.42 -7.39
CA GLY A 48 1.81 10.13 -8.06
C GLY A 48 0.34 9.72 -8.30
N LEU A 49 -0.54 9.95 -7.32
CA LEU A 49 -1.97 9.72 -7.49
C LEU A 49 -2.58 10.62 -8.57
N LYS A 50 -2.22 11.91 -8.61
CA LYS A 50 -2.69 12.84 -9.64
C LYS A 50 -2.26 12.43 -11.05
N HIS A 51 -0.99 12.00 -11.22
CA HIS A 51 -0.53 11.47 -12.50
C HIS A 51 -1.30 10.21 -12.91
N GLY A 52 -1.52 9.27 -11.98
CA GLY A 52 -2.33 8.08 -12.27
C GLY A 52 -3.77 8.42 -12.65
N MET A 53 -4.37 9.42 -11.99
CA MET A 53 -5.72 9.91 -12.34
C MET A 53 -5.74 10.57 -13.73
N GLN A 54 -4.69 11.31 -14.09
CA GLN A 54 -4.53 11.89 -15.41
C GLN A 54 -4.43 10.82 -16.50
N ASP A 55 -3.62 9.78 -16.30
CA ASP A 55 -3.46 8.67 -17.24
C ASP A 55 -4.77 7.89 -17.44
N LEU A 56 -5.59 7.79 -16.37
CA LEU A 56 -6.93 7.19 -16.42
C LEU A 56 -8.00 8.12 -17.00
N GLY A 57 -7.74 9.42 -17.12
CA GLY A 57 -8.70 10.42 -17.58
C GLY A 57 -9.71 10.92 -16.54
N ALA A 58 -9.44 10.74 -15.24
CA ALA A 58 -10.31 11.20 -14.16
C ALA A 58 -9.80 12.50 -13.52
N GLN A 59 -10.67 13.50 -13.35
CA GLN A 59 -10.32 14.81 -12.76
C GLN A 59 -10.51 14.85 -11.24
N SER A 60 -11.30 13.93 -10.69
CA SER A 60 -11.56 13.83 -9.25
C SER A 60 -11.82 12.38 -8.83
N VAL A 61 -11.77 12.13 -7.51
CA VAL A 61 -12.06 10.79 -6.96
C VAL A 61 -13.52 10.42 -7.18
N GLU A 62 -14.42 11.40 -7.07
CA GLU A 62 -15.85 11.25 -7.32
C GLU A 62 -16.11 10.88 -8.78
N GLN A 63 -15.41 11.52 -9.73
CA GLN A 63 -15.49 11.15 -11.14
C GLN A 63 -14.96 9.73 -11.37
N LEU A 64 -13.83 9.36 -10.78
CA LEU A 64 -13.27 8.01 -10.90
C LEU A 64 -14.25 6.93 -10.37
N GLN A 65 -14.92 7.20 -9.25
CA GLN A 65 -15.95 6.31 -8.69
C GLN A 65 -17.18 6.21 -9.59
N LYS A 66 -17.59 7.32 -10.21
CA LYS A 66 -18.69 7.34 -11.17
C LYS A 66 -18.34 6.52 -12.43
N MET A 67 -17.16 6.72 -13.02
CA MET A 67 -16.66 5.94 -14.16
C MET A 67 -16.64 4.43 -13.87
N LEU A 68 -16.32 4.04 -12.63
CA LEU A 68 -16.40 2.65 -12.17
C LEU A 68 -17.84 2.13 -12.16
N GLN A 69 -18.77 2.89 -11.57
CA GLN A 69 -20.18 2.49 -11.46
C GLN A 69 -20.88 2.41 -12.81
N GLU A 70 -20.51 3.29 -13.75
CA GLU A 70 -21.06 3.35 -15.11
C GLU A 70 -20.40 2.33 -16.06
N GLY A 71 -19.32 1.67 -15.63
CA GLY A 71 -18.62 0.64 -16.41
C GLY A 71 -17.65 1.18 -17.47
N GLU A 72 -17.42 2.49 -17.48
CA GLU A 72 -16.43 3.16 -18.34
C GLU A 72 -15.00 2.81 -17.92
N LEU A 73 -14.74 2.72 -16.60
CA LEU A 73 -13.45 2.30 -16.08
C LEU A 73 -13.26 0.78 -16.27
N ARG A 74 -12.13 0.40 -16.89
CA ARG A 74 -11.79 -1.00 -17.19
C ARG A 74 -10.63 -1.48 -16.34
N PHE A 75 -10.65 -2.76 -16.00
CA PHE A 75 -9.57 -3.45 -15.31
C PHE A 75 -9.15 -4.66 -16.11
N GLU A 76 -7.86 -4.98 -16.07
CA GLU A 76 -7.29 -6.14 -16.74
C GLU A 76 -6.54 -7.01 -15.72
N LEU A 77 -6.76 -8.32 -15.76
CA LEU A 77 -6.06 -9.24 -14.87
C LEU A 77 -4.67 -9.54 -15.43
N ARG A 78 -3.67 -9.55 -14.55
CA ARG A 78 -2.28 -9.81 -14.93
C ARG A 78 -1.83 -11.16 -14.40
N SER A 79 -1.34 -12.01 -15.29
CA SER A 79 -0.67 -13.26 -14.94
C SER A 79 0.60 -13.01 -14.12
N ALA A 80 1.09 -14.04 -13.43
CA ALA A 80 2.35 -13.94 -12.68
C ALA A 80 3.54 -13.52 -13.58
N ALA A 81 3.57 -13.96 -14.84
CA ALA A 81 4.58 -13.54 -15.81
C ALA A 81 4.45 -12.05 -16.15
N ALA A 82 3.22 -11.59 -16.46
CA ALA A 82 2.96 -10.19 -16.78
C ALA A 82 3.29 -9.25 -15.60
N GLN A 83 3.11 -9.70 -14.36
CA GLN A 83 3.51 -8.94 -13.16
C GLN A 83 5.03 -8.81 -13.04
N ARG A 84 5.77 -9.89 -13.27
CA ARG A 84 7.25 -9.84 -13.30
C ARG A 84 7.75 -8.90 -14.40
N GLU A 85 7.12 -8.96 -15.58
CA GLU A 85 7.47 -8.13 -16.73
C GLU A 85 7.17 -6.64 -16.50
N GLY A 86 6.07 -6.28 -15.84
CA GLY A 86 5.82 -4.87 -15.53
C GLY A 86 6.62 -4.31 -14.35
N GLY A 87 7.42 -5.13 -13.68
CA GLY A 87 8.42 -4.68 -12.71
C GLY A 87 9.76 -4.35 -13.38
N VAL A 88 10.77 -4.00 -12.60
CA VAL A 88 12.14 -3.90 -13.13
C VAL A 88 12.72 -5.31 -13.27
N HIS A 89 13.14 -5.70 -14.47
CA HIS A 89 13.74 -7.00 -14.75
C HIS A 89 14.83 -6.92 -15.83
N GLY A 90 15.72 -7.91 -15.91
CA GLY A 90 16.71 -8.03 -16.99
C GLY A 90 17.93 -7.11 -16.88
N LEU A 91 18.25 -6.59 -15.70
CA LEU A 91 19.40 -5.70 -15.46
C LEU A 91 20.46 -6.39 -14.59
N HIS A 92 21.74 -6.08 -14.82
CA HIS A 92 22.83 -6.50 -13.93
C HIS A 92 22.75 -5.84 -12.55
N SER A 93 22.39 -4.55 -12.51
CA SER A 93 22.19 -3.77 -11.27
C SER A 93 21.21 -2.62 -11.50
N PHE A 94 20.43 -2.26 -10.48
CA PHE A 94 19.46 -1.17 -10.50
C PHE A 94 19.30 -0.59 -9.09
N GLU A 95 19.17 0.73 -8.99
CA GLU A 95 18.84 1.44 -7.74
C GLU A 95 17.45 2.07 -7.85
N ARG A 96 16.58 1.77 -6.89
CA ARG A 96 15.22 2.29 -6.85
C ARG A 96 15.14 3.61 -6.06
N LYS A 97 15.29 4.73 -6.74
CA LYS A 97 14.99 6.06 -6.19
C LYS A 97 13.61 6.52 -6.65
N LEU A 98 12.72 6.83 -5.70
CA LEU A 98 11.32 7.15 -5.99
C LEU A 98 11.06 8.64 -6.22
N PHE A 99 11.75 9.51 -5.49
CA PHE A 99 11.62 10.96 -5.58
C PHE A 99 12.92 11.64 -5.15
N GLU A 100 13.07 12.91 -5.51
CA GLU A 100 14.18 13.73 -5.04
C GLU A 100 13.93 14.20 -3.61
N THR A 101 14.98 14.16 -2.80
CA THR A 101 15.02 14.65 -1.42
C THR A 101 15.05 16.15 -1.37
#